data_AF-W0SH47-F1
#
_entry.id   AF-W0SH47-F1
#
_cell.length_a   1.000
_cell.length_b   1.000
_cell.length_c   1.000
_cell.angle_alpha   90.00
_cell.angle_beta   90.00
_cell.angle_gamma   90.00
#
_symmetry.space_group_name_H-M   'P 1'
#
loop_
_entity.id
_entity.type
_entity.pdbx_description
1 polymer ?
#
loop_
_entity_poly.entity_id
_entity_poly.type
_entity_poly.pdbx_seq_one_letter_code
_entity_poly.pdbx_strand_id
1 'polypeptide(L)'
;MRTTLEIDDDVLHAAKELSRRGGTTAGRVISDLVRQALTQPAASTANGVREPAAVYGFRPFPSRGSVVTNDQVDKLRDEEGA
;
A
#
# COMPACT_ATOMS: atom_id res chain seq x y z
N MET A 1 6.06 -13.58 18.25
CA MET A 1 6.21 -15.02 17.95
C MET A 1 6.97 -15.16 16.64
N ARG A 2 7.68 -16.28 16.43
CA ARG A 2 8.41 -16.55 15.19
C ARG A 2 7.63 -17.62 14.43
N THR A 3 7.03 -17.22 13.32
CA THR A 3 6.19 -18.07 12.46
C THR A 3 6.69 -17.92 11.04
N THR A 4 6.69 -19.02 10.28
CA THR A 4 6.98 -18.99 8.85
C THR A 4 5.65 -18.84 8.11
N LEU A 5 5.56 -17.85 7.23
CA LEU A 5 4.40 -17.55 6.41
C LEU A 5 4.89 -17.38 4.97
N GLU A 6 4.17 -17.96 4.02
CA GLU A 6 4.32 -17.64 2.61
C GLU A 6 3.62 -16.30 2.35
N ILE A 7 4.30 -15.37 1.68
CA ILE A 7 3.78 -14.04 1.34
C ILE A 7 4.21 -13.70 -0.08
N ASP A 8 3.36 -12.95 -0.78
CA ASP A 8 3.66 -12.51 -2.14
C ASP A 8 4.88 -11.57 -2.17
N ASP A 9 5.63 -11.61 -3.27
CA ASP A 9 6.89 -10.86 -3.42
C ASP A 9 6.69 -9.34 -3.37
N ASP A 10 5.54 -8.84 -3.84
CA ASP A 10 5.17 -7.43 -3.81
C ASP A 10 4.88 -6.95 -2.38
N VAL A 11 4.18 -7.77 -1.60
CA VAL A 11 3.91 -7.54 -0.17
C VAL A 11 5.20 -7.51 0.63
N LEU A 12 6.13 -8.45 0.36
CA LEU A 12 7.43 -8.47 1.02
C LEU A 12 8.26 -7.23 0.68
N HIS A 13 8.27 -6.78 -0.58
CA HIS A 13 8.93 -5.54 -0.97
C HIS A 13 8.35 -4.32 -0.27
N ALA A 14 7.02 -4.16 -0.28
CA ALA A 14 6.34 -3.06 0.38
C ALA A 14 6.65 -3.04 1.90
N ALA A 15 6.62 -4.20 2.55
CA ALA A 15 6.95 -4.31 3.97
C ALA A 15 8.41 -3.91 4.27
N LYS A 16 9.36 -4.29 3.41
CA LYS A 16 10.77 -3.90 3.55
C LYS A 16 10.95 -2.39 3.41
N GLU A 17 10.30 -1.78 2.42
CA GLU A 17 10.35 -0.34 2.20
C GLU A 17 9.80 0.44 3.41
N LEU A 18 8.63 0.05 3.91
CA LEU A 18 8.03 0.63 5.12
C LEU A 18 8.93 0.43 6.35
N SER A 19 9.56 -0.73 6.47
CA SER A 19 10.44 -1.04 7.60
C SER A 19 11.69 -0.15 7.63
N ARG A 20 12.26 0.17 6.45
CA ARG A 20 13.38 1.11 6.33
C ARG A 20 12.99 2.53 6.77
N ARG A 21 11.81 2.99 6.38
CA ARG A 21 11.29 4.32 6.75
C ARG A 21 11.02 4.42 8.26
N GLY A 22 10.51 3.35 8.87
CA GLY A 22 10.17 3.30 10.30
C GLY A 22 11.29 2.83 11.23
N GLY A 23 12.48 2.48 10.73
CA GLY A 23 13.57 1.95 11.55
C GLY A 23 13.24 0.64 12.27
N THR A 24 12.36 -0.19 11.69
CA THR A 24 11.84 -1.43 12.26
C THR A 24 12.13 -2.61 11.34
N THR A 25 11.69 -3.82 11.71
CA THR A 25 11.86 -5.03 10.88
C THR A 25 10.62 -5.27 10.03
N ALA A 26 10.80 -5.85 8.84
CA ALA A 26 9.68 -6.21 7.95
C ALA A 26 8.63 -7.11 8.66
N GLY A 27 9.07 -8.08 9.47
CA GLY A 27 8.17 -8.93 10.24
C GLY A 27 7.32 -8.17 11.27
N ARG A 28 7.86 -7.10 11.87
CA ARG A 28 7.09 -6.24 12.78
C ARG A 28 6.08 -5.39 12.03
N VAL A 29 6.47 -4.80 10.89
CA VAL A 29 5.55 -4.07 10.01
C VAL A 29 4.38 -4.96 9.58
N ILE A 30 4.66 -6.17 9.10
CA ILE A 30 3.62 -7.13 8.70
C ILE A 30 2.73 -7.49 9.90
N SER A 31 3.29 -7.76 11.07
CA SER A 31 2.50 -8.07 12.27
C SER A 31 1.57 -6.93 12.68
N ASP A 32 2.00 -5.68 12.55
CA ASP A 32 1.19 -4.52 12.91
C ASP A 32 0.09 -4.27 11.88
N LEU A 33 0.39 -4.43 10.58
CA LEU A 33 -0.59 -4.35 9.49
C LEU A 33 -1.68 -5.42 9.62
N VAL A 34 -1.30 -6.67 9.89
CA VAL A 34 -2.24 -7.78 10.10
C VAL A 34 -3.12 -7.50 11.33
N ARG A 35 -2.53 -7.00 12.42
CA ARG A 35 -3.31 -6.59 13.61
C ARG A 35 -4.32 -5.51 13.25
N GLN A 36 -3.92 -4.48 12.52
CA GLN A 36 -4.82 -3.42 12.10
C GLN A 36 -5.97 -3.96 11.24
N ALA A 37 -5.67 -4.83 10.26
CA ALA A 37 -6.68 -5.44 9.40
C ALA A 37 -7.69 -6.31 10.17
N LEU A 38 -7.24 -7.02 11.21
CA LEU A 38 -8.10 -7.88 12.03
C LEU A 38 -8.91 -7.12 13.10
N THR A 39 -8.43 -5.95 13.52
CA THR A 39 -9.06 -5.16 14.59
C THR A 39 -9.91 -4.01 14.07
N GLN A 40 -9.65 -3.53 12.84
CA GLN A 40 -10.50 -2.53 12.22
C GLN A 40 -11.82 -3.19 11.78
N PRO A 41 -12.98 -2.67 12.22
CA PRO A 41 -14.24 -3.08 11.60
C PRO A 41 -14.10 -2.82 10.12
N ALA A 42 -14.46 -3.81 9.28
CA ALA A 42 -14.35 -3.73 7.83
C ALA A 42 -14.91 -2.37 7.42
N ALA A 43 -14.01 -1.42 7.14
CA ALA A 43 -14.41 -0.12 6.68
C ALA A 43 -15.15 -0.44 5.40
N SER A 44 -16.46 -0.17 5.38
CA SER A 44 -17.27 -0.27 4.17
C SER A 44 -16.38 0.27 3.07
N THR A 45 -16.07 -0.59 2.10
CA THR A 45 -15.17 -0.33 0.98
C THR A 45 -15.78 0.77 0.13
N ALA A 46 -15.79 1.98 0.67
CA ALA A 46 -15.93 3.20 -0.06
C ALA A 46 -14.61 3.32 -0.79
N ASN A 47 -14.51 2.62 -1.92
CA ASN A 47 -13.46 2.73 -2.93
C ASN A 47 -13.44 4.12 -3.60
N GLY A 48 -14.02 5.13 -2.95
CA GLY A 48 -13.91 6.52 -3.31
C GLY A 48 -12.98 7.16 -2.31
N VAL A 49 -11.92 7.79 -2.81
CA VAL A 49 -11.17 8.79 -2.07
C VAL A 49 -12.19 9.66 -1.34
N ARG A 50 -12.15 9.66 0.00
CA ARG A 50 -13.03 10.52 0.83
C ARG A 50 -12.50 11.96 0.83
N GLU A 51 -11.92 12.37 -0.29
CA GLU A 51 -11.58 13.74 -0.56
C GLU A 51 -12.88 14.48 -0.92
N PRO A 52 -13.03 15.73 -0.45
CA PRO A 52 -14.10 16.58 -0.95
C PRO A 52 -14.06 16.58 -2.48
N ALA A 53 -15.23 16.51 -3.12
CA ALA A 53 -15.36 16.47 -4.57
C ALA A 53 -14.39 17.45 -5.23
N ALA A 54 -13.56 16.94 -6.15
CA ALA A 54 -12.45 17.68 -6.72
C ALA A 54 -12.91 19.07 -7.19
N VAL A 55 -12.47 20.10 -6.48
CA VAL A 55 -12.74 21.52 -6.79
C VAL A 55 -12.15 21.90 -8.17
N TYR A 56 -11.29 21.03 -8.74
CA TYR A 56 -10.50 21.27 -9.95
C TYR A 56 -11.04 20.59 -11.23
N GLY A 57 -12.27 20.07 -11.23
CA GLY A 57 -12.98 19.74 -12.48
C GLY A 57 -12.61 18.41 -13.18
N PHE A 58 -11.82 17.54 -12.55
CA PHE A 58 -11.59 16.17 -13.04
C PHE A 58 -12.06 15.13 -12.02
N ARG A 59 -12.62 14.02 -12.52
CA ARG A 59 -13.06 12.89 -11.71
C ARG A 59 -11.97 11.82 -11.70
N PRO A 60 -11.38 11.48 -10.53
CA PRO A 60 -10.41 10.40 -10.44
C PRO A 60 -10.99 9.08 -10.95
N PHE A 61 -10.15 8.25 -11.55
CA PHE A 61 -10.54 6.89 -11.89
C PHE A 61 -10.85 6.08 -10.63
N PRO A 62 -11.83 5.16 -10.67
CA PRO A 62 -12.07 4.25 -9.56
C PRO A 62 -10.82 3.41 -9.27
N SER A 63 -10.61 3.08 -7.99
CA SER A 63 -9.50 2.19 -7.60
C SER A 63 -9.63 0.84 -8.31
N ARG A 64 -8.53 0.39 -8.92
CA ARG A 64 -8.45 -0.91 -9.62
C ARG A 64 -7.98 -2.05 -8.71
N GLY A 65 -7.76 -1.79 -7.41
CA GLY A 65 -7.42 -2.82 -6.41
C GLY A 65 -5.96 -3.30 -6.43
N SER A 66 -5.11 -2.80 -7.33
CA SER A 66 -3.68 -3.11 -7.36
C SER A 66 -2.91 -2.24 -6.37
N VAL A 67 -1.96 -2.84 -5.64
CA VAL A 67 -1.01 -2.10 -4.81
C VAL A 67 0.02 -1.42 -5.72
N VAL A 68 0.17 -0.11 -5.56
CA VAL A 68 1.17 0.69 -6.29
C VAL A 68 2.38 0.90 -5.38
N THR A 69 3.56 0.48 -5.82
CA THR A 69 4.83 0.67 -5.08
C THR A 69 5.64 1.85 -5.62
N ASN A 70 6.55 2.42 -4.83
CA ASN A 70 7.41 3.51 -5.33
C ASN A 70 8.33 3.04 -6.43
N ASP A 71 8.88 1.83 -6.33
CA ASP A 71 9.72 1.25 -7.38
C ASP A 71 8.99 1.17 -8.73
N GLN A 72 7.69 0.84 -8.72
CA GLN A 72 6.86 0.84 -9.94
C GLN A 72 6.67 2.26 -10.50
N VAL A 73 6.50 3.27 -9.63
CA VAL A 73 6.35 4.66 -10.04
C VAL A 73 7.66 5.20 -10.62
N ASP A 74 8.78 4.90 -10.00
CA ASP A 74 10.10 5.36 -10.45
C ASP A 74 10.48 4.71 -11.78
N LYS A 75 10.22 3.41 -11.93
CA LYS A 75 10.38 2.72 -13.22
C LYS A 75 9.56 3.37 -14.34
N LEU A 76 8.29 3.70 -14.07
CA LEU A 76 7.43 4.35 -15.07
C LEU A 76 7.94 5.75 -15.45
N ARG A 77 8.50 6.50 -14.49
CA ARG A 77 9.11 7.81 -14.75
C ARG A 77 10.34 7.70 -15.64
N ASP A 78 11.17 6.69 -15.41
CA ASP A 78 12.37 6.45 -16.21
C ASP A 78 12.03 5.99 -17.64
N GLU A 79 10.97 5.19 -17.80
CA GLU A 79 10.54 4.64 -19.10
C GLU A 79 9.79 5.66 -19.97
N GLU A 80 8.87 6.44 -19.39
CA GLU A 80 7.97 7.34 -20.13
C GLU A 80 8.41 8.81 -20.08
N GLY A 81 9.39 9.15 -19.24
CA GLY A 81 9.89 10.51 -19.03
C GLY A 81 11.04 10.95 -19.92
N ALA A 82 11.41 10.14 -20.93
CA ALA A 82 12.48 10.42 -21.90
C ALA A 82 12.00 11.20 -23.14
#